data_AF-A0A6J7JWR8-F1
#
_entry.id   AF-A0A6J7JWR8-F1
#
_cell.length_a   1.000
_cell.length_b   1.000
_cell.length_c   1.000
_cell.angle_alpha   90.00
_cell.angle_beta   90.00
_cell.angle_gamma   90.00
#
_symmetry.space_group_name_H-M   'P 1'
#
loop_
_entity.id
_entity.type
_entity.pdbx_description
1 polymer ?
#
loop_
_entity_poly.entity_id
_entity_poly.type
_entity_poly.pdbx_seq_one_letter_code
_entity_poly.pdbx_strand_id
1 'polypeptide(L)'
;MTQAFRFRLEPVRALSERRETEAQSALAAALADETAARARLADAEQESRAAVLGLGSCMRGGSVTGAQLRAQEAWIGRTAGRCESLALDVDRRVTESDARRGVLTEAARDHEVLERLRLKRAAEHRAEQARQEQEALDEIALGLHRRRSA
;
A
#
# COMPACT_ATOMS: atom_id res chain seq x y z
N MET A 1 35.77 -16.05 -23.34
CA MET A 1 35.30 -15.93 -21.95
C MET A 1 33.93 -15.27 -21.99
N THR A 2 32.87 -15.97 -21.60
CA THR A 2 31.49 -15.45 -21.63
C THR A 2 31.34 -14.36 -20.56
N GLN A 3 31.08 -13.12 -20.98
CA GLN A 3 30.87 -12.02 -20.06
C GLN A 3 29.50 -12.16 -19.37
N ALA A 4 29.47 -12.07 -18.04
CA ALA A 4 28.20 -12.11 -17.30
C ALA A 4 27.31 -10.89 -17.65
N PHE A 5 25.99 -11.11 -17.74
CA PHE A 5 25.03 -10.03 -17.98
C PHE A 5 25.03 -9.03 -16.81
N ARG A 6 25.14 -7.74 -17.12
CA ARG A 6 25.03 -6.66 -16.14
C ARG A 6 23.94 -5.68 -16.56
N PHE A 7 22.91 -5.57 -15.74
CA PHE A 7 21.87 -4.57 -15.95
C PHE A 7 22.36 -3.20 -15.49
N ARG A 8 22.46 -2.24 -16.43
CA ARG A 8 23.01 -0.91 -16.14
C ARG A 8 22.13 -0.08 -15.20
N LEU A 9 20.83 -0.40 -15.12
CA LEU A 9 19.85 0.28 -14.27
C LEU A 9 19.57 -0.47 -12.96
N GLU A 10 20.44 -1.40 -12.57
CA GLU A 10 20.29 -2.14 -11.32
C GLU A 10 20.12 -1.23 -10.08
N PRO A 11 20.87 -0.12 -9.92
CA PRO A 11 20.66 0.77 -8.78
C PRO A 11 19.28 1.44 -8.77
N VAL A 12 18.74 1.76 -9.96
CA VAL A 12 17.41 2.39 -10.10
C VAL A 12 16.31 1.38 -9.76
N ARG A 13 16.47 0.13 -10.20
CA ARG A 13 15.58 -1.00 -9.86
C ARG A 13 15.56 -1.26 -8.35
N ALA A 14 16.72 -1.32 -7.71
CA ALA A 14 16.81 -1.50 -6.27
C ALA A 14 16.17 -0.32 -5.50
N LEU A 15 16.28 0.90 -6.03
CA LEU A 15 15.59 2.06 -5.46
C LEU A 15 14.07 1.98 -5.63
N SER A 16 13.57 1.53 -6.80
CA SER A 16 12.13 1.36 -7.02
C SER A 16 11.52 0.27 -6.14
N GLU A 17 12.24 -0.85 -5.95
CA GLU A 17 11.83 -1.94 -5.05
C GLU A 17 11.71 -1.46 -3.60
N ARG A 18 12.67 -0.64 -3.14
CA ARG A 18 12.60 -0.02 -1.81
C ARG A 18 11.42 0.94 -1.70
N ARG A 19 11.19 1.79 -2.70
CA ARG A 19 10.04 2.71 -2.72
C ARG A 19 8.71 1.97 -2.68
N GLU A 20 8.60 0.85 -3.39
CA GLU A 20 7.41 0.00 -3.31
C GLU A 20 7.24 -0.55 -1.90
N THR A 21 8.29 -1.10 -1.29
CA THR A 21 8.27 -1.63 0.08
C THR A 21 7.90 -0.57 1.12
N GLU A 22 8.44 0.65 0.98
CA GLU A 22 8.11 1.81 1.80
C GLU A 22 6.64 2.22 1.62
N ALA A 23 6.13 2.25 0.38
CA ALA A 23 4.73 2.56 0.10
C ALA A 23 3.77 1.49 0.66
N GLN A 24 4.13 0.20 0.58
CA GLN A 24 3.37 -0.89 1.20
C GLN A 24 3.30 -0.71 2.72
N SER A 25 4.44 -0.42 3.35
CA SER A 25 4.52 -0.18 4.80
C SER A 25 3.70 1.04 5.23
N ALA A 26 3.77 2.14 4.47
CA ALA A 26 3.01 3.35 4.73
C ALA A 26 1.49 3.13 4.57
N LEU A 27 1.07 2.37 3.55
CA LEU A 27 -0.34 2.01 3.38
C LEU A 27 -0.83 1.12 4.53
N ALA A 28 -0.03 0.13 4.95
CA ALA A 28 -0.38 -0.72 6.08
C ALA A 28 -0.59 0.10 7.37
N ALA A 29 0.28 1.09 7.62
CA ALA A 29 0.14 2.01 8.75
C ALA A 29 -1.15 2.85 8.64
N ALA A 30 -1.45 3.41 7.46
CA ALA A 30 -2.66 4.20 7.24
C ALA A 30 -3.95 3.37 7.47
N LEU A 31 -3.97 2.10 7.02
CA LEU A 31 -5.11 1.21 7.24
C LEU A 31 -5.30 0.84 8.72
N ALA A 32 -4.20 0.68 9.47
CA ALA A 32 -4.27 0.48 10.91
C ALA A 32 -4.85 1.70 11.62
N ASP A 33 -4.41 2.91 11.24
CA ASP A 33 -4.94 4.18 11.75
C ASP A 33 -6.43 4.36 11.44
N GLU A 34 -6.86 4.06 10.21
CA GLU A 34 -8.25 4.08 9.76
C GLU A 34 -9.11 3.12 10.59
N THR A 35 -8.63 1.89 10.81
CA THR A 35 -9.32 0.88 11.61
C THR A 35 -9.47 1.35 13.07
N ALA A 36 -8.41 1.90 13.65
CA ALA A 36 -8.45 2.45 15.00
C ALA A 36 -9.37 3.67 15.13
N ALA A 37 -9.45 4.53 14.11
CA ALA A 37 -10.38 5.66 14.08
C ALA A 37 -11.84 5.18 14.00
N ARG A 38 -12.15 4.17 13.18
CA ARG A 38 -13.49 3.58 13.09
C ARG A 38 -13.92 2.93 14.40
N ALA A 39 -13.03 2.21 15.08
CA ALA A 39 -13.34 1.65 16.39
C ALA A 39 -13.71 2.75 17.41
N ARG A 40 -12.92 3.83 17.46
CA ARG A 40 -13.21 4.99 18.32
C ARG A 40 -14.55 5.65 18.01
N LEU A 41 -14.93 5.74 16.72
CA LEU A 41 -16.23 6.27 16.30
C LEU A 41 -17.37 5.34 16.77
N ALA A 42 -17.24 4.03 16.56
CA ALA A 42 -18.25 3.07 16.98
C ALA A 42 -18.49 3.11 18.50
N ASP A 43 -17.42 3.24 19.30
CA ASP A 43 -17.50 3.41 20.75
C ASP A 43 -18.25 4.70 21.12
N ALA A 44 -17.95 5.81 20.45
CA ALA A 44 -18.62 7.09 20.68
C ALA A 44 -20.11 7.05 20.28
N GLU A 45 -20.44 6.37 19.19
CA GLU A 45 -21.84 6.15 18.78
C GLU A 45 -22.60 5.28 19.78
N GLN A 46 -21.94 4.29 20.37
CA GLN A 46 -22.53 3.49 21.46
C GLN A 46 -22.76 4.35 22.71
N GLU A 47 -21.81 5.20 23.08
CA GLU A 47 -21.92 6.15 24.19
C GLU A 47 -23.05 7.16 23.96
N SER A 48 -23.16 7.72 22.75
CA SER A 48 -24.23 8.65 22.37
C SER A 48 -25.61 7.98 22.43
N ARG A 49 -25.74 6.74 21.92
CA ARG A 49 -26.97 5.96 22.04
C ARG A 49 -27.33 5.69 23.50
N ALA A 50 -26.36 5.35 24.33
CA ALA A 50 -26.58 5.17 25.77
C ALA A 50 -27.02 6.47 26.46
N ALA A 51 -26.48 7.62 26.06
CA ALA A 51 -26.89 8.93 26.56
C ALA A 51 -28.37 9.23 26.26
N VAL A 52 -28.82 8.93 25.03
CA VAL A 52 -30.23 9.11 24.63
C VAL A 52 -31.15 8.14 25.38
N LEU A 53 -30.77 6.87 25.50
CA LEU A 53 -31.54 5.88 26.27
C LEU A 53 -31.62 6.25 27.76
N GLY A 54 -30.55 6.81 28.31
CA GLY A 54 -30.49 7.29 29.69
C GLY A 54 -31.53 8.37 29.98
N LEU A 55 -31.78 9.29 29.05
CA LEU A 55 -32.85 10.30 29.16
C LEU A 55 -34.23 9.64 29.30
N GLY A 56 -34.52 8.65 28.46
CA GLY A 56 -35.78 7.90 28.50
C GLY A 56 -35.98 7.17 29.84
N SER A 57 -34.91 6.65 30.43
CA SER A 57 -34.95 6.01 31.75
C SER A 57 -35.13 7.03 32.88
N CYS A 58 -34.47 8.19 32.83
CA CYS A 58 -34.69 9.27 33.79
C CYS A 58 -36.15 9.73 33.81
N MET A 59 -36.78 9.88 32.65
CA MET A 59 -38.19 10.29 32.57
C MET A 59 -39.18 9.24 33.12
N ARG A 60 -38.82 7.96 33.11
CA ARG A 60 -39.65 6.86 33.65
C ARG A 60 -39.50 6.68 35.16
N GLY A 61 -38.42 7.18 35.76
CA GLY A 61 -38.04 6.95 37.15
C GLY A 61 -38.71 7.85 38.20
N GLY A 62 -39.65 8.73 37.82
CA GLY A 62 -40.34 9.65 38.73
C GLY A 62 -40.15 11.13 38.36
N SER A 63 -40.28 12.02 39.33
CA SER A 63 -40.19 13.48 39.11
C SER A 63 -38.75 13.90 38.77
N VAL A 64 -38.51 14.23 37.50
CA VAL A 64 -37.23 14.80 37.02
C VAL A 64 -37.22 16.31 37.26
N THR A 65 -36.16 16.81 37.87
CA THR A 65 -35.96 18.25 38.04
C THR A 65 -35.47 18.89 36.72
N GLY A 66 -35.81 20.16 36.49
CA GLY A 66 -35.31 20.88 35.31
C GLY A 66 -33.79 20.96 35.23
N ALA A 67 -33.08 20.92 36.37
CA ALA A 67 -31.62 20.88 36.39
C ALA A 67 -31.07 19.54 35.86
N GLN A 68 -31.70 18.42 36.21
CA GLN A 68 -31.33 17.10 35.68
C GLN A 68 -31.58 17.01 34.17
N LEU A 69 -32.70 17.56 33.69
CA LEU A 69 -32.99 17.59 32.25
C LEU A 69 -31.93 18.37 31.47
N ARG A 70 -31.57 19.58 31.93
CA ARG A 70 -30.51 20.39 31.30
C ARG A 70 -29.15 19.69 31.32
N ALA A 71 -28.80 19.01 32.42
CA ALA A 71 -27.56 18.26 32.50
C ALA A 71 -27.53 17.10 31.47
N GLN A 72 -28.67 16.42 31.29
CA GLN A 72 -28.81 15.34 30.33
C GLN A 72 -28.75 15.85 28.88
N GLU A 73 -29.44 16.94 28.56
CA GLU A 73 -29.37 17.59 27.23
C GLU A 73 -27.93 18.02 26.90
N ALA A 74 -27.22 18.63 27.85
CA ALA A 74 -25.83 19.02 27.66
C ALA A 74 -24.91 17.80 27.44
N TRP A 75 -25.18 16.67 28.12
CA TRP A 75 -24.44 15.43 27.90
C TRP A 75 -24.69 14.83 26.51
N ILE A 76 -25.95 14.79 26.06
CA ILE A 76 -26.30 14.36 24.71
C ILE A 76 -25.61 15.25 23.67
N GLY A 77 -25.64 16.57 23.85
CA GLY A 77 -24.94 17.50 22.96
C GLY A 77 -23.43 17.24 22.88
N ARG A 78 -22.77 16.98 24.01
CA ARG A 78 -21.32 16.64 24.03
C ARG A 78 -21.02 15.34 23.31
N THR A 79 -21.81 14.29 23.55
CA THR A 79 -21.59 12.99 22.90
C THR A 79 -21.88 13.04 21.40
N ALA A 80 -22.88 13.80 20.97
CA ALA A 80 -23.18 14.05 19.56
C ALA A 80 -22.03 14.81 18.86
N GLY A 81 -21.54 15.91 19.46
CA GLY A 81 -20.40 16.65 18.91
C GLY A 81 -19.11 15.84 18.86
N ARG A 82 -18.89 14.93 19.83
CA ARG A 82 -17.79 13.97 19.79
C ARG A 82 -17.92 12.99 18.62
N CYS A 83 -19.12 12.47 18.35
CA CYS A 83 -19.37 11.58 17.20
C CYS A 83 -19.08 12.30 15.89
N GLU A 84 -19.55 13.54 15.72
CA GLU A 84 -19.30 14.36 14.54
C GLU A 84 -17.79 14.59 14.32
N SER A 85 -17.07 14.98 15.37
CA SER A 85 -15.62 15.18 15.29
C SER A 85 -14.87 13.88 14.92
N LEU A 86 -15.30 12.73 15.44
CA LEU A 86 -14.69 11.44 15.13
C LEU A 86 -15.04 10.96 13.72
N ALA A 87 -16.24 11.26 13.22
CA ALA A 87 -16.64 10.98 11.85
C ALA A 87 -15.76 11.74 10.85
N LEU A 88 -15.47 13.01 11.12
CA LEU A 88 -14.52 13.81 10.34
C LEU A 88 -13.08 13.26 10.42
N ASP A 89 -12.64 12.75 11.59
CA ASP A 89 -11.35 12.07 11.71
C ASP A 89 -11.30 10.82 10.83
N VAL A 90 -12.35 9.98 10.86
CA VAL A 90 -12.44 8.78 10.01
C VAL A 90 -12.37 9.16 8.53
N ASP A 91 -13.14 10.15 8.08
CA ASP A 91 -13.14 10.60 6.69
C ASP A 91 -11.74 11.07 6.22
N ARG A 92 -11.05 11.84 7.08
CA ARG A 92 -9.66 12.23 6.84
C ARG A 92 -8.73 11.03 6.72
N ARG A 93 -8.89 10.00 7.57
CA ARG A 93 -8.06 8.80 7.54
C ARG A 93 -8.34 7.92 6.32
N VAL A 94 -9.59 7.82 5.90
CA VAL A 94 -9.97 7.14 4.64
C VAL A 94 -9.32 7.84 3.45
N THR A 95 -9.41 9.17 3.39
CA THR A 95 -8.76 9.97 2.33
C THR A 95 -7.24 9.75 2.30
N GLU A 96 -6.59 9.68 3.47
CA GLU A 96 -5.16 9.38 3.57
C GLU A 96 -4.85 7.97 3.06
N SER A 97 -5.60 6.94 3.48
CA SER A 97 -5.44 5.56 2.98
C SER A 97 -5.57 5.50 1.46
N ASP A 98 -6.54 6.20 0.87
CA ASP A 98 -6.73 6.24 -0.58
C ASP A 98 -5.57 6.93 -1.30
N ALA A 99 -5.05 8.03 -0.75
CA ALA A 99 -3.84 8.66 -1.27
C ALA A 99 -2.64 7.69 -1.23
N ARG A 100 -2.46 6.93 -0.15
CA ARG A 100 -1.39 5.92 -0.02
C ARG A 100 -1.56 4.76 -1.00
N ARG A 101 -2.79 4.33 -1.30
CA ARG A 101 -3.07 3.34 -2.35
C ARG A 101 -2.61 3.84 -3.72
N GLY A 102 -2.84 5.12 -4.01
CA GLY A 102 -2.33 5.77 -5.23
C GLY A 102 -0.81 5.71 -5.32
N VAL A 103 -0.10 6.11 -4.26
CA VAL A 103 1.37 6.09 -4.19
C VAL A 103 1.92 4.66 -4.36
N LEU A 104 1.31 3.65 -3.71
CA LEU A 104 1.71 2.25 -3.88
C LEU A 104 1.53 1.78 -5.33
N THR A 105 0.42 2.15 -5.96
CA THR A 105 0.13 1.77 -7.34
C THR A 105 1.18 2.34 -8.30
N GLU A 106 1.58 3.59 -8.12
CA GLU A 106 2.65 4.22 -8.90
C GLU A 106 4.00 3.55 -8.66
N ALA A 107 4.37 3.33 -7.39
CA ALA A 107 5.64 2.68 -7.03
C ALA A 107 5.75 1.25 -7.60
N ALA A 108 4.67 0.47 -7.51
CA ALA A 108 4.62 -0.87 -8.07
C ALA A 108 4.73 -0.87 -9.60
N ARG A 109 4.08 0.08 -10.28
CA ARG A 109 4.18 0.25 -11.73
C ARG A 109 5.62 0.58 -12.16
N ASP A 110 6.27 1.50 -11.46
CA ASP A 110 7.65 1.89 -11.75
C ASP A 110 8.62 0.71 -11.59
N HIS A 111 8.46 -0.06 -10.51
CA HIS A 111 9.27 -1.25 -10.27
C HIS A 111 9.01 -2.32 -11.35
N GLU A 112 7.76 -2.57 -11.70
CA GLU A 112 7.39 -3.56 -12.72
C GLU A 112 7.98 -3.21 -14.11
N VAL A 113 7.96 -1.94 -14.49
CA VAL A 113 8.56 -1.48 -15.76
C VAL A 113 10.06 -1.79 -15.80
N LEU A 114 10.78 -1.56 -14.69
CA LEU A 114 12.21 -1.84 -14.60
C LEU A 114 12.50 -3.35 -14.62
N GLU A 115 11.69 -4.17 -13.96
CA GLU A 115 11.80 -5.63 -14.03
C GLU A 115 11.59 -6.15 -15.45
N ARG A 116 10.53 -5.71 -16.13
CA ARG A 116 10.27 -6.10 -17.52
C ARG A 116 11.41 -5.71 -18.44
N LEU A 117 11.99 -4.51 -18.25
CA LEU A 117 13.15 -4.07 -19.01
C LEU A 117 14.38 -4.94 -18.73
N ARG A 118 14.66 -5.27 -17.46
CA ARG A 118 15.76 -6.15 -17.08
C ARG A 118 15.64 -7.52 -17.73
N LEU A 119 14.45 -8.12 -17.66
CA LEU A 119 14.16 -9.43 -18.26
C LEU A 119 14.36 -9.41 -19.78
N LYS A 120 13.88 -8.37 -20.46
CA LYS A 120 14.07 -8.19 -21.90
C LYS A 120 15.56 -8.10 -22.25
N ARG A 121 16.33 -7.26 -21.55
CA ARG A 121 17.77 -7.10 -21.78
C ARG A 121 18.57 -8.37 -21.49
N ALA A 122 18.18 -9.12 -20.47
CA ALA A 122 18.79 -10.41 -20.16
C ALA A 122 18.50 -11.46 -21.24
N ALA A 123 17.30 -11.45 -21.84
CA ALA A 123 16.97 -12.31 -22.97
C ALA A 123 17.78 -11.94 -24.23
N GLU A 124 17.87 -10.65 -24.55
CA GLU A 124 18.69 -10.14 -25.67
C GLU A 124 20.16 -10.54 -25.52
N HIS A 125 20.73 -10.39 -24.31
CA HIS A 125 22.11 -10.78 -24.02
C HIS A 125 22.35 -12.28 -24.20
N ARG A 126 21.44 -13.13 -23.71
CA ARG A 126 21.54 -14.59 -23.88
C ARG A 126 21.46 -15.00 -25.35
N ALA A 127 20.55 -14.37 -26.11
CA ALA A 127 20.43 -14.64 -27.55
C ALA A 127 21.72 -14.25 -28.30
N GLU A 128 22.32 -13.12 -27.93
CA GLU A 128 23.59 -12.67 -28.52
C GLU A 128 24.75 -13.61 -28.18
N GLN A 129 24.86 -14.05 -26.92
CA GLN A 129 25.89 -15.03 -26.52
C GLN A 129 25.73 -16.35 -27.27
N ALA A 130 24.50 -16.85 -27.41
CA ALA A 130 24.24 -18.07 -28.17
C ALA A 130 24.64 -17.93 -29.65
N ARG A 131 24.43 -16.76 -30.27
CA ARG A 131 24.89 -16.48 -31.64
C ARG A 131 26.41 -16.52 -31.74
N GLN A 132 27.11 -15.81 -30.87
CA GLN A 132 28.58 -15.75 -30.86
C GLN A 132 29.20 -17.13 -30.60
N GLU A 133 28.62 -17.92 -29.70
CA GLU A 133 29.05 -19.28 -29.43
C GLU A 133 28.86 -20.20 -30.65
N GLN A 134 27.72 -20.08 -31.34
CA GLN A 134 27.47 -20.84 -32.57
C GLN A 134 28.45 -20.47 -33.68
N GLU A 135 28.69 -19.17 -33.92
CA GLU A 135 29.66 -18.69 -34.91
C GLU A 135 31.07 -19.22 -34.62
N ALA A 136 31.49 -19.20 -33.35
CA ALA A 136 32.79 -19.75 -32.95
C ALA A 136 32.89 -21.27 -33.18
N LEU A 137 31.80 -22.03 -32.93
CA LEU A 137 31.76 -23.47 -33.19
C LEU A 137 31.84 -23.77 -34.70
N ASP A 138 31.14 -22.99 -35.51
CA ASP A 138 31.14 -23.12 -36.97
C ASP A 138 32.54 -22.82 -37.54
N GLU A 139 33.23 -21.79 -37.04
CA GLU A 139 34.62 -21.50 -37.41
C GLU A 139 35.57 -22.65 -37.07
N ILE A 140 35.45 -23.25 -35.88
CA ILE A 140 36.25 -24.40 -35.46
C ILE A 140 35.98 -25.60 -36.39
N ALA A 141 34.71 -25.87 -36.71
CA ALA A 141 34.33 -26.96 -37.60
C ALA A 141 34.92 -26.79 -39.01
N LEU A 142 34.83 -25.58 -39.58
CA LEU A 142 35.41 -25.25 -40.88
C LEU A 142 36.95 -25.34 -40.88
N GLY A 143 37.60 -24.94 -39.79
CA GLY A 143 39.04 -25.05 -39.61
C GLY A 143 39.52 -26.50 -39.53
N LEU A 144 38.80 -27.34 -38.77
CA LEU A 144 39.08 -28.78 -38.66
C LEU A 144 38.89 -29.50 -40.00
N HIS A 145 37.82 -29.19 -40.74
CA HIS A 145 37.57 -29.78 -42.04
C HIS A 145 38.68 -29.45 -43.04
N ARG A 146 39.10 -28.18 -43.12
CA ARG A 146 40.22 -27.74 -43.98
C ARG A 146 41.54 -28.44 -43.67
N ARG A 147 41.84 -28.71 -42.39
CA ARG A 147 43.05 -29.46 -41.99
C ARG A 147 43.01 -30.95 -42.33
N ARG A 148 41.81 -31.52 -42.50
CA ARG A 148 41.63 -32.95 -42.80
C ARG A 148 41.61 -33.25 -44.31
N SER A 149 41.36 -32.23 -45.12
CA SER A 149 41.31 -32.29 -46.59
C SER A 149 42.60 -31.81 -47.28
N ALA A 150 43.58 -31.33 -46.50
CA ALA A 150 44.94 -31.01 -46.94
C ALA A 150 45.89 -32.15 -46.59
#